data_AF-A0A969H135-F1
#
_entry.id   AF-A0A969H135-F1
#
_cell.length_a   1.000
_cell.length_b   1.000
_cell.length_c   1.000
_cell.angle_alpha   90.00
_cell.angle_beta   90.00
_cell.angle_gamma   90.00
#
_symmetry.space_group_name_H-M   'P 1'
#
loop_
_entity.id
_entity.type
_entity.pdbx_description
1 polymer ?
#
loop_
_entity_poly.entity_id
_entity_poly.type
_entity_poly.pdbx_seq_one_letter_code
_entity_poly.pdbx_strand_id
1 'polypeptide(L)'
;MSLACWVWLKRVVLVVWVWVWSLLAIAPLSWAAEVDREETAPVLEEAAPTYSSPDVNDISSEKVSQFVQAYVQVIKLVEQREGDLQGAETESESLQIQQEIEAEAFEAIASTGLTWQEYLQLLGLANTDPEFGERIAAQLQEAGS
;
A
#
# COMPACT_ATOMS: atom_id res chain seq x y z
N MET A 1 19.29 -8.61 9.32
CA MET A 1 18.35 -8.84 8.19
C MET A 1 19.10 -8.80 6.86
N SER A 2 18.85 -9.75 5.96
CA SER A 2 19.54 -9.84 4.66
C SER A 2 18.92 -8.90 3.62
N LEU A 3 19.73 -8.36 2.71
CA LEU A 3 19.34 -7.51 1.57
C LEU A 3 18.17 -8.10 0.75
N ALA A 4 18.03 -9.43 0.75
CA ALA A 4 16.94 -10.15 0.09
C ALA A 4 15.55 -9.83 0.69
N CYS A 5 15.46 -9.59 2.01
CA CYS A 5 14.21 -9.26 2.70
C CYS A 5 13.68 -7.87 2.28
N TRP A 6 14.60 -6.93 2.05
CA TRP A 6 14.28 -5.56 1.65
C TRP A 6 13.87 -5.46 0.17
N VAL A 7 14.46 -6.33 -0.66
CA VAL A 7 14.09 -6.46 -2.08
C VAL A 7 12.72 -7.13 -2.24
N TRP A 8 12.37 -8.09 -1.39
CA TRP A 8 11.06 -8.74 -1.43
C TRP A 8 9.94 -7.80 -0.96
N LEU A 9 10.17 -7.06 0.14
CA LEU A 9 9.29 -5.99 0.62
C LEU A 9 8.99 -4.95 -0.47
N LYS A 10 10.04 -4.50 -1.18
CA LYS A 10 9.88 -3.59 -2.32
C LYS A 10 9.04 -4.18 -3.45
N ARG A 11 9.15 -5.48 -3.73
CA ARG A 11 8.40 -6.13 -4.83
C ARG A 11 6.92 -6.31 -4.51
N VAL A 12 6.57 -6.65 -3.27
CA VAL A 12 5.16 -6.77 -2.84
C VAL A 12 4.47 -5.40 -2.87
N VAL A 13 5.14 -4.36 -2.37
CA VAL A 13 4.63 -2.98 -2.44
C VAL A 13 4.48 -2.53 -3.90
N LEU A 14 5.43 -2.85 -4.79
CA LEU A 14 5.38 -2.46 -6.20
C LEU A 14 4.28 -3.20 -6.97
N VAL A 15 3.96 -4.45 -6.64
CA VAL A 15 2.83 -5.17 -7.24
C VAL A 15 1.51 -4.52 -6.83
N VAL A 16 1.31 -4.20 -5.55
CA VAL A 16 0.11 -3.47 -5.09
C VAL A 16 0.02 -2.08 -5.74
N TRP A 17 1.15 -1.41 -5.95
CA TRP A 17 1.21 -0.09 -6.60
C TRP A 17 0.93 -0.14 -8.11
N VAL A 18 1.39 -1.18 -8.82
CA VAL A 18 1.17 -1.35 -10.27
C VAL A 18 -0.30 -1.65 -10.58
N TRP A 19 -1.01 -2.37 -9.71
CA TRP A 19 -2.44 -2.65 -9.91
C TRP A 19 -3.32 -1.39 -9.79
N VAL A 20 -2.98 -0.44 -8.91
CA VAL A 20 -3.72 0.83 -8.76
C VAL A 20 -3.50 1.79 -9.94
N TRP A 21 -2.39 1.67 -10.68
CA TRP A 21 -2.03 2.58 -11.77
C TRP A 21 -2.30 2.05 -13.19
N SER A 22 -2.76 0.81 -13.35
CA SER A 22 -2.94 0.20 -14.67
C SER A 22 -4.28 0.48 -15.37
N LEU A 23 -5.19 1.27 -14.77
CA LEU A 23 -6.52 1.57 -15.33
C LEU A 23 -6.72 2.98 -15.92
N LEU A 24 -5.66 3.79 -16.11
CA LEU A 24 -5.80 5.19 -16.57
C LEU A 24 -5.01 5.52 -17.86
N ALA A 25 -4.95 4.61 -18.84
CA ALA A 25 -4.27 4.86 -20.11
C ALA A 25 -5.10 4.48 -21.36
N ILE A 26 -6.40 4.78 -21.35
CA ILE A 26 -7.18 4.83 -22.59
C ILE A 26 -7.89 6.19 -22.68
N ALA A 27 -7.21 7.17 -23.27
CA ALA A 27 -7.86 8.34 -23.85
C ALA A 27 -7.65 8.30 -25.38
N PRO A 28 -8.72 8.44 -26.19
CA PRO A 28 -8.63 8.28 -27.63
C PRO A 28 -7.97 9.48 -28.32
N LEU A 29 -7.09 9.20 -29.28
CA LEU A 29 -6.75 10.13 -30.36
C LEU A 29 -8.03 10.48 -31.13
N SER A 30 -8.44 11.75 -31.19
CA SER A 30 -9.29 12.28 -32.28
C SER A 30 -9.23 13.80 -32.38
N TRP A 31 -8.54 14.25 -33.42
CA TRP A 31 -8.78 15.43 -34.26
C TRP A 31 -8.91 16.85 -33.69
N ALA A 32 -8.04 17.69 -34.26
CA ALA A 32 -8.00 19.15 -34.25
C ALA A 32 -9.34 19.85 -34.51
N ALA A 33 -9.62 20.84 -33.66
CA ALA A 33 -10.22 22.10 -34.06
C ALA A 33 -9.50 23.22 -33.30
N GLU A 34 -8.66 23.95 -34.04
CA GLU A 34 -7.98 25.16 -33.62
C GLU A 34 -9.05 26.26 -33.45
N VAL A 35 -9.31 26.67 -32.21
CA VAL A 35 -10.03 27.91 -31.91
C VAL A 35 -9.24 28.65 -30.85
N ASP A 36 -8.61 29.72 -31.34
CA ASP A 36 -8.00 30.81 -30.60
C ASP A 36 -8.96 31.31 -29.50
N ARG A 37 -8.52 31.18 -28.25
CA ARG A 37 -9.07 31.93 -27.12
C ARG A 37 -7.96 32.14 -26.09
N GLU A 38 -7.40 33.34 -26.09
CA GLU A 38 -6.75 33.91 -24.91
C GLU A 38 -7.77 33.92 -23.75
N GLU A 39 -7.73 32.88 -22.92
CA GLU A 39 -8.33 32.87 -21.61
C GLU A 39 -7.20 32.53 -20.65
N THR A 40 -6.80 33.54 -19.88
CA THR A 40 -5.87 33.41 -18.75
C THR A 40 -6.48 32.40 -17.79
N ALA A 41 -6.11 31.12 -17.94
CA ALA A 41 -6.54 30.06 -17.04
C ALA A 41 -6.00 30.39 -15.64
N PRO A 42 -6.82 30.32 -14.59
CA PRO A 42 -6.27 30.23 -13.25
C PRO A 42 -5.41 28.97 -13.24
N VAL A 43 -4.12 29.13 -12.93
CA VAL A 43 -3.31 28.03 -12.41
C VAL A 43 -4.09 27.50 -11.20
N LEU A 44 -4.84 26.42 -11.42
CA LEU A 44 -5.22 25.52 -10.37
C LEU A 44 -3.89 24.93 -9.90
N GLU A 45 -3.26 25.59 -8.94
CA GLU A 45 -2.40 24.90 -7.98
C GLU A 45 -3.28 23.80 -7.40
N GLU A 46 -3.21 22.63 -8.02
CA GLU A 46 -3.72 21.39 -7.47
C GLU A 46 -2.94 21.17 -6.19
N ALA A 47 -3.50 21.71 -5.09
CA ALA A 47 -3.00 21.51 -3.76
C ALA A 47 -2.98 20.01 -3.53
N ALA A 48 -1.80 19.41 -3.72
CA ALA A 48 -1.56 18.03 -3.37
C ALA A 48 -2.08 17.84 -1.95
N PRO A 49 -2.93 16.83 -1.69
CA PRO A 49 -3.44 16.60 -0.35
C PRO A 49 -2.25 16.51 0.59
N THR A 50 -2.13 17.51 1.47
CA THR A 50 -1.06 17.58 2.45
C THR A 50 -1.45 16.59 3.54
N TYR A 51 -1.18 15.31 3.29
CA TYR A 51 -1.21 14.31 4.33
C TYR A 51 -0.06 14.67 5.27
N SER A 52 -0.37 15.34 6.38
CA SER A 52 0.59 15.51 7.46
C SER A 52 0.99 14.11 7.91
N SER A 53 2.19 13.70 7.53
CA SER A 53 2.79 12.48 8.05
C SER A 53 3.05 12.71 9.54
N PRO A 54 2.63 11.80 10.43
CA PRO A 54 2.89 11.93 11.86
C PRO A 54 4.40 11.95 12.09
N ASP A 55 4.84 12.76 13.05
CA ASP A 55 6.22 12.70 13.51
C ASP A 55 6.45 11.32 14.13
N VAL A 56 7.60 10.72 13.85
CA VAL A 56 7.97 9.40 14.37
C VAL A 56 7.93 9.36 15.90
N ASN A 57 8.26 10.48 16.54
CA ASN A 57 8.28 10.60 18.00
C ASN A 57 6.87 10.59 18.61
N ASP A 58 5.84 10.92 17.84
CA ASP A 58 4.45 10.94 18.29
C ASP A 58 3.79 9.55 18.20
N ILE A 59 4.45 8.56 17.60
CA ILE A 59 3.92 7.21 17.44
C ILE A 59 4.24 6.36 18.67
N SER A 60 3.19 6.04 19.42
CA SER A 60 3.26 5.21 20.62
C SER A 60 3.80 3.81 20.30
N SER A 61 4.54 3.20 21.23
CA SER A 61 5.03 1.82 21.07
C SER A 61 3.91 0.82 20.80
N GLU A 62 2.74 1.03 21.40
CA GLU A 62 1.55 0.21 21.14
C GLU A 62 1.14 0.26 19.66
N LYS A 63 1.05 1.45 19.05
CA LYS A 63 0.73 1.59 17.62
C LYS A 63 1.77 0.91 16.74
N VAL A 64 3.05 0.96 17.12
CA VAL A 64 4.10 0.24 16.41
C VAL A 64 3.91 -1.27 16.50
N SER A 65 3.60 -1.80 17.68
CA SER A 65 3.34 -3.24 17.85
C SER A 65 2.08 -3.71 17.10
N GLN A 66 1.00 -2.92 17.13
CA GLN A 66 -0.22 -3.20 16.36
C GLN A 66 0.05 -3.22 14.85
N PHE A 67 0.90 -2.33 14.36
CA PHE A 67 1.33 -2.30 12.96
C PHE A 67 2.16 -3.52 12.59
N VAL A 68 3.17 -3.87 13.40
CA VAL A 68 4.00 -5.06 13.17
C VAL A 68 3.14 -6.32 13.12
N GLN A 69 2.17 -6.46 14.05
CA GLN A 69 1.25 -7.58 14.05
C GLN A 69 0.35 -7.62 12.81
N ALA A 70 -0.23 -6.48 12.41
CA ALA A 70 -1.07 -6.39 11.21
C ALA A 70 -0.25 -6.72 9.96
N TYR A 71 0.95 -6.17 9.86
CA TYR A 71 1.87 -6.39 8.76
C TYR A 71 2.20 -7.88 8.60
N VAL A 72 2.55 -8.58 9.68
CA VAL A 72 2.83 -10.02 9.65
C VAL A 72 1.58 -10.83 9.22
N GLN A 73 0.39 -10.46 9.69
CA GLN A 73 -0.85 -11.13 9.29
C GLN A 73 -1.15 -10.95 7.80
N VAL A 74 -0.99 -9.73 7.27
CA VAL A 74 -1.20 -9.43 5.86
C VAL A 74 -0.21 -10.20 4.98
N ILE A 75 1.07 -10.29 5.38
CA ILE A 75 2.05 -11.10 4.64
C ILE A 75 1.65 -12.57 4.62
N LYS A 76 1.26 -13.15 5.76
CA LYS A 76 0.80 -14.54 5.82
C LYS A 76 -0.43 -14.79 4.95
N LEU A 77 -1.37 -13.86 4.92
CA LEU A 77 -2.55 -13.95 4.05
C LEU A 77 -2.14 -14.01 2.57
N VAL A 78 -1.25 -13.12 2.14
CA VAL A 78 -0.77 -13.10 0.75
C VAL A 78 -0.02 -14.39 0.41
N GLU A 79 0.85 -14.88 1.30
CA GLU A 79 1.57 -16.15 1.12
C GLU A 79 0.63 -17.35 1.01
N GLN A 80 -0.46 -17.37 1.80
CA GLN A 80 -1.46 -18.44 1.76
C GLN A 80 -2.28 -18.42 0.48
N ARG A 81 -2.58 -17.23 -0.05
CA ARG A 81 -3.46 -17.02 -1.21
C ARG A 81 -2.71 -16.95 -2.54
N GLU A 82 -1.37 -16.93 -2.52
CA GLU A 82 -0.54 -16.90 -3.73
C GLU A 82 -0.81 -18.10 -4.65
N GLY A 83 -0.98 -19.30 -4.08
CA GLY A 83 -1.31 -20.50 -4.84
C GLY A 83 -2.69 -20.42 -5.51
N ASP A 84 -3.68 -19.88 -4.81
CA ASP A 84 -5.03 -19.68 -5.34
C ASP A 84 -5.02 -18.72 -6.53
N LEU A 85 -4.30 -17.60 -6.41
CA LEU A 85 -4.16 -16.62 -7.50
C LEU A 85 -3.43 -17.19 -8.73
N GLN A 86 -2.38 -18.00 -8.52
CA GLN A 86 -1.65 -18.65 -9.61
C GLN A 86 -2.48 -19.76 -10.28
N GLY A 87 -3.36 -20.41 -9.51
CA GLY A 87 -4.20 -21.50 -9.96
C GLY A 87 -5.50 -21.08 -10.64
N ALA A 88 -5.88 -19.79 -10.55
CA ALA A 88 -7.10 -19.29 -11.17
C ALA A 88 -7.10 -19.50 -12.69
N GLU A 89 -8.10 -20.21 -13.21
CA GLU A 89 -8.19 -20.56 -14.63
C GLU A 89 -8.88 -19.45 -15.43
N THR A 90 -9.64 -18.59 -14.75
CA THR A 90 -10.42 -17.52 -15.37
C THR A 90 -10.20 -16.18 -14.70
N GLU A 91 -10.42 -15.10 -15.45
CA GLU A 91 -10.38 -13.73 -14.93
C GLU A 91 -11.42 -13.51 -13.81
N SER A 92 -12.62 -14.11 -13.94
CA SER A 92 -13.66 -14.01 -12.92
C SER A 92 -13.25 -14.67 -11.60
N GLU A 93 -12.59 -15.83 -11.67
CA GLU A 93 -12.08 -16.53 -10.50
C GLU A 93 -10.94 -15.75 -9.84
N SER A 94 -10.00 -15.24 -10.65
CA SER A 94 -8.92 -14.38 -10.16
C SER A 94 -9.46 -13.13 -9.47
N LEU A 95 -10.49 -12.47 -10.04
CA LEU A 95 -11.12 -11.30 -9.44
C LEU A 95 -11.79 -11.63 -8.09
N GLN A 96 -12.47 -12.78 -8.01
CA GLN A 96 -13.11 -13.20 -6.77
C GLN A 96 -12.06 -13.44 -5.67
N ILE A 97 -10.98 -14.16 -5.99
CA ILE A 97 -9.89 -14.42 -5.03
C ILE A 97 -9.25 -13.11 -4.58
N GLN A 98 -9.06 -12.14 -5.48
CA GLN A 98 -8.55 -10.81 -5.12
C GLN A 98 -9.47 -10.08 -4.13
N GLN A 99 -10.79 -10.09 -4.35
CA GLN A 99 -11.77 -9.48 -3.44
C GLN A 99 -11.78 -10.14 -2.06
N GLU A 100 -11.64 -11.48 -2.02
CA GLU A 100 -11.52 -12.22 -0.76
C GLU A 100 -10.25 -11.83 0.00
N ILE A 101 -9.11 -11.74 -0.67
CA ILE A 101 -7.85 -11.28 -0.08
C ILE A 101 -8.00 -9.85 0.47
N GLU A 102 -8.61 -8.94 -0.28
CA GLU A 102 -8.83 -7.57 0.19
C GLU A 102 -9.68 -7.56 1.46
N ALA A 103 -10.81 -8.27 1.48
CA ALA A 103 -11.69 -8.35 2.63
C ALA A 103 -10.98 -8.93 3.87
N GLU A 104 -10.25 -10.03 3.70
CA GLU A 104 -9.48 -10.65 4.78
C GLU A 104 -8.34 -9.74 5.28
N ALA A 105 -7.70 -8.98 4.39
CA ALA A 105 -6.69 -8.00 4.78
C ALA A 105 -7.27 -6.88 5.64
N PHE A 106 -8.46 -6.36 5.28
CA PHE A 106 -9.18 -5.38 6.09
C PHE A 106 -9.48 -5.92 7.49
N GLU A 107 -9.96 -7.16 7.59
CA GLU A 107 -10.24 -7.80 8.88
C GLU A 107 -8.97 -8.04 9.70
N ALA A 108 -7.90 -8.53 9.06
CA ALA A 108 -6.61 -8.77 9.72
C ALA A 108 -6.05 -7.49 10.33
N ILE A 109 -6.13 -6.36 9.63
CA ILE A 109 -5.69 -5.06 10.14
C ILE A 109 -6.62 -4.56 11.26
N ALA A 110 -7.93 -4.64 11.07
CA ALA A 110 -8.90 -4.21 12.09
C ALA A 110 -8.74 -5.00 13.40
N SER A 111 -8.39 -6.29 13.31
CA SER A 111 -8.20 -7.17 14.47
C SER A 111 -7.07 -6.73 15.41
N THR A 112 -6.11 -5.93 14.93
CA THR A 112 -5.02 -5.40 15.75
C THR A 112 -5.35 -4.05 16.38
N GLY A 113 -6.53 -3.50 16.13
CA GLY A 113 -6.93 -2.17 16.60
C GLY A 113 -6.45 -1.02 15.72
N LEU A 114 -5.92 -1.32 14.52
CA LEU A 114 -5.64 -0.33 13.50
C LEU A 114 -6.82 -0.16 12.54
N THR A 115 -7.04 1.06 12.10
CA THR A 115 -7.81 1.32 10.88
C THR A 115 -6.95 1.09 9.63
N TRP A 116 -7.60 0.85 8.50
CA TRP A 116 -6.91 0.74 7.21
C TRP A 116 -6.06 1.98 6.88
N GLN A 117 -6.58 3.17 7.18
CA GLN A 117 -5.86 4.42 6.93
C GLN A 117 -4.62 4.56 7.81
N GLU A 118 -4.70 4.21 9.09
CA GLU A 118 -3.52 4.20 9.98
C GLU A 118 -2.48 3.18 9.50
N TYR A 119 -2.92 1.99 9.07
CA TYR A 119 -2.02 0.99 8.51
C TYR A 119 -1.26 1.52 7.29
N LEU A 120 -1.95 2.13 6.33
CA LEU A 120 -1.32 2.71 5.14
C LEU A 120 -0.38 3.87 5.48
N GLN A 121 -0.75 4.69 6.46
CA GLN A 121 0.10 5.80 6.92
C GLN A 121 1.40 5.29 7.54
N LEU A 122 1.32 4.30 8.43
CA LEU A 122 2.49 3.69 9.06
C LEU A 122 3.33 2.89 8.05
N LEU A 123 2.69 2.26 7.06
CA LEU A 123 3.38 1.62 5.95
C LEU A 123 4.15 2.64 5.11
N GLY A 124 3.54 3.78 4.79
CA GLY A 124 4.22 4.89 4.11
C GLY A 124 5.42 5.39 4.91
N LEU A 125 5.21 5.66 6.21
CA LEU A 125 6.26 6.13 7.10
C LEU A 125 7.43 5.16 7.21
N ALA A 126 7.17 3.86 7.32
CA ALA A 126 8.22 2.83 7.36
C ALA A 126 9.10 2.78 6.10
N ASN A 127 8.58 3.25 4.96
CA ASN A 127 9.33 3.34 3.71
C ASN A 127 10.09 4.67 3.55
N THR A 128 9.61 5.75 4.16
CA THR A 128 10.18 7.10 3.99
C THR A 128 11.07 7.53 5.14
N ASP A 129 10.81 7.05 6.35
CA ASP A 129 11.54 7.40 7.56
C ASP A 129 12.44 6.24 8.02
N PRO A 130 13.77 6.44 8.04
CA PRO A 130 14.71 5.39 8.40
C PRO A 130 14.65 4.99 9.87
N GLU A 131 14.41 5.94 10.80
CA GLU A 131 14.36 5.67 12.23
C GLU A 131 13.13 4.81 12.57
N PHE A 132 11.98 5.17 12.00
CA PHE A 132 10.78 4.36 12.12
C PHE A 132 10.97 2.97 11.50
N GLY A 133 11.56 2.90 10.30
CA GLY A 133 11.90 1.63 9.65
C GLY A 133 12.78 0.72 10.51
N GLU A 134 13.78 1.27 11.20
CA GLU A 134 14.62 0.52 12.14
C GLU A 134 13.82 0.00 13.35
N ARG A 135 12.90 0.81 13.89
CA ARG A 135 12.02 0.41 15.00
C ARG A 135 11.10 -0.75 14.61
N ILE A 136 10.56 -0.75 13.38
CA ILE A 136 9.79 -1.87 12.83
C ILE A 136 10.67 -3.11 12.68
N ALA A 137 11.87 -2.96 12.11
CA ALA A 137 12.81 -4.05 11.88
C ALA A 137 13.25 -4.74 13.19
N ALA A 138 13.41 -3.99 14.28
CA ALA A 138 13.70 -4.54 15.59
C ALA A 138 12.55 -5.43 16.10
N GLN A 139 11.31 -4.93 16.07
CA GLN A 139 10.16 -5.69 16.55
C GLN A 139 9.82 -6.90 15.67
N LEU A 140 10.06 -6.84 14.36
CA LEU A 140 9.90 -8.00 13.49
C LEU A 140 10.86 -9.14 13.81
N GLN A 141 12.10 -8.83 14.23
CA GLN A 141 13.06 -9.85 14.67
C GLN A 141 12.60 -10.51 15.97
N GLU A 142 12.05 -9.73 16.90
CA GLU A 142 11.48 -10.25 18.14
C GLU A 142 10.24 -11.12 17.90
N ALA A 143 9.36 -10.73 16.98
CA ALA A 143 8.15 -11.47 16.65
C ALA A 143 8.40 -12.79 15.89
N GLY A 144 9.57 -12.93 15.25
CA GLY A 144 9.98 -14.14 14.52
C GLY A 144 10.89 -15.08 15.33
N SER A 145 11.17 -14.76 16.60
CA SER A 145 11.99 -15.56 17.52
C SER A 145 11.12 -16.50 18.36
#